data_AF-A0A822C0N7-F1
#
_entry.id   AF-A0A822C0N7-F1
#
_cell.length_a   1.000
_cell.length_b   1.000
_cell.length_c   1.000
_cell.angle_alpha   90.00
_cell.angle_beta   90.00
_cell.angle_gamma   90.00
#
_symmetry.space_group_name_H-M   'P 1'
#
loop_
_entity.id
_entity.type
_entity.pdbx_description
1 polymer ?
#
loop_
_entity_poly.entity_id
_entity_poly.type
_entity_poly.pdbx_seq_one_letter_code
_entity_poly.pdbx_strand_id
1 'polypeptide(L)'
;KTIHVGRPIQYRLKHFGLPANQLKFDLRSNEDSASASLPKEITVADYFALKYKKLQYPHLPCIDARNGEEERAQWLPMEAIVEWEHAMRPLDSVQQALVAKKSIVKSDQRYYQIMNIIHQRNWNSDRYLKALNIQVNTPEMLKIRARILPPPQITYRKQNNQNVVEHVSLGKWKIRNQFCSTPIINKWDVENLSQKINTKIGGINGIVNLKTALSQISNTDRFMFFGVDATHTTSSRKRPSIAAIVGSCNPSCSHYAACLCERK
;
A
#
# COMPACT_ATOMS: atom_id res chain seq x y z
N LYS A 1 -22.96 -1.14 -8.63
CA LYS A 1 -24.02 -0.11 -8.82
C LYS A 1 -25.01 -0.58 -9.86
N THR A 2 -26.27 -0.18 -9.78
CA THR A 2 -27.26 -0.48 -10.82
C THR A 2 -27.36 0.62 -11.87
N ILE A 3 -27.68 0.24 -13.11
CA ILE A 3 -27.82 1.18 -14.24
C ILE A 3 -29.22 1.24 -14.85
N HIS A 4 -30.13 0.38 -14.39
CA HIS A 4 -31.51 0.32 -14.88
C HIS A 4 -32.45 1.39 -14.27
N VAL A 5 -31.93 2.23 -13.36
CA VAL A 5 -32.66 3.30 -12.68
C VAL A 5 -31.91 4.63 -12.84
N GLY A 6 -32.65 5.75 -12.90
CA GLY A 6 -32.07 7.08 -13.13
C GLY A 6 -31.10 7.58 -12.05
N ARG A 7 -31.13 6.98 -10.85
CA ARG A 7 -30.11 7.16 -9.81
C ARG A 7 -29.48 5.80 -9.48
N PRO A 8 -28.18 5.60 -9.70
CA PRO A 8 -27.52 4.34 -9.43
C PRO A 8 -27.60 3.95 -7.95
N ILE A 9 -28.09 2.74 -7.66
CA ILE A 9 -28.17 2.20 -6.30
C ILE A 9 -26.97 1.27 -6.08
N GLN A 10 -26.36 1.35 -4.89
CA GLN A 10 -25.26 0.50 -4.48
C GLN A 10 -25.78 -0.71 -3.70
N TYR A 11 -25.29 -1.89 -4.05
CA TYR A 11 -25.60 -3.15 -3.38
C TYR A 11 -24.30 -3.90 -3.10
N ARG A 12 -24.31 -4.70 -2.02
CA ARG A 12 -23.24 -5.66 -1.75
C ARG A 12 -23.60 -7.00 -2.37
N LEU A 13 -22.73 -7.51 -3.23
CA LEU A 13 -22.93 -8.82 -3.85
C LEU A 13 -22.84 -9.91 -2.78
N LYS A 14 -23.89 -10.73 -2.66
CA LYS A 14 -23.92 -11.86 -1.73
C LYS A 14 -23.68 -13.20 -2.43
N HIS A 15 -24.51 -13.54 -3.41
CA HIS A 15 -24.46 -14.82 -4.11
C HIS A 15 -24.99 -14.69 -5.55
N PHE A 16 -24.67 -15.67 -6.40
CA PHE A 16 -25.20 -15.81 -7.76
C PHE A 16 -26.40 -16.76 -7.73
N GLY A 17 -27.56 -16.29 -8.17
CA GLY A 17 -28.77 -17.09 -8.30
C GLY A 17 -28.89 -17.76 -9.68
N LEU A 18 -30.10 -18.23 -9.97
CA LEU A 18 -30.44 -18.81 -11.27
C LEU A 18 -30.41 -17.76 -12.40
N PRO A 19 -30.36 -18.21 -13.68
CA PRO A 19 -30.52 -17.35 -14.86
C PRO A 19 -31.75 -16.43 -14.79
N ALA A 20 -31.66 -15.21 -15.32
CA ALA A 20 -32.75 -14.24 -15.25
C ALA A 20 -34.05 -14.71 -15.92
N ASN A 21 -33.98 -15.56 -16.95
CA ASN A 21 -35.13 -16.19 -17.60
C ASN A 21 -35.73 -17.37 -16.83
N GLN A 22 -35.06 -17.86 -15.78
CA GLN A 22 -35.53 -18.99 -14.97
C GLN A 22 -35.88 -18.54 -13.55
N LEU A 23 -35.16 -17.54 -13.03
CA LEU A 23 -35.33 -17.04 -11.69
C LEU A 23 -36.64 -16.26 -11.58
N LYS A 24 -37.52 -16.76 -10.74
CA LYS A 24 -38.83 -16.17 -10.49
C LYS A 24 -38.90 -15.51 -9.12
N PHE A 25 -39.79 -14.53 -8.99
CA PHE A 25 -40.11 -13.89 -7.72
C PHE A 25 -41.57 -13.45 -7.71
N ASP A 26 -42.12 -13.32 -6.50
CA ASP A 26 -43.48 -12.82 -6.33
C ASP A 26 -43.54 -11.31 -6.54
N LEU A 27 -44.38 -10.87 -7.49
CA LEU A 27 -44.60 -9.46 -7.74
C LEU A 27 -45.57 -8.93 -6.67
N ARG A 28 -45.07 -8.23 -5.64
CA ARG A 28 -45.95 -7.59 -4.63
C ARG A 28 -46.83 -6.55 -5.32
N SER A 29 -48.16 -6.72 -5.24
CA SER A 29 -49.13 -5.70 -5.61
C SER A 29 -48.98 -4.52 -4.65
N ASN A 30 -48.58 -3.36 -5.15
CA ASN A 30 -48.92 -2.12 -4.44
C ASN A 30 -50.43 -1.95 -4.56
N GLU A 31 -51.13 -1.76 -3.44
CA GLU A 31 -52.60 -1.72 -3.37
C GLU A 31 -53.27 -0.56 -4.15
N ASP A 32 -52.52 0.28 -4.87
CA ASP A 32 -53.04 1.52 -5.49
C ASP A 32 -53.04 1.55 -7.02
N SER A 33 -53.13 0.41 -7.71
CA SER A 33 -53.28 0.45 -9.18
C SER A 33 -54.22 -0.65 -9.68
N ALA A 34 -55.50 -0.30 -9.75
CA ALA A 34 -56.51 -1.02 -10.49
C ALA A 34 -56.20 -0.95 -12.00
N SER A 35 -55.50 -1.95 -12.54
CA SER A 35 -55.75 -2.52 -13.87
C SER A 35 -54.78 -3.67 -14.19
N ALA A 36 -55.35 -4.74 -14.76
CA ALA A 36 -54.72 -5.94 -15.29
C ALA A 36 -54.04 -6.89 -14.28
N SER A 37 -54.55 -8.12 -14.22
CA SER A 37 -54.05 -9.27 -13.47
C SER A 37 -52.61 -9.63 -13.88
N LEU A 38 -51.62 -8.93 -13.32
CA LEU A 38 -50.23 -9.32 -13.42
C LEU A 38 -50.05 -10.67 -12.71
N PRO A 39 -49.26 -11.60 -13.28
CA PRO A 39 -49.03 -12.90 -12.68
C PRO A 39 -48.38 -12.73 -11.30
N LYS A 40 -48.88 -13.49 -10.31
CA LYS A 40 -48.39 -13.48 -8.92
C LYS A 40 -46.88 -13.76 -8.86
N GLU A 41 -46.38 -14.56 -9.79
CA GLU A 41 -44.98 -14.95 -9.95
C GLU A 41 -44.48 -14.58 -11.36
N ILE A 42 -43.35 -13.87 -11.47
CA ILE A 42 -42.76 -13.45 -12.75
C ILE A 42 -41.25 -13.72 -12.77
N THR A 43 -40.68 -13.99 -13.96
CA THR A 43 -39.23 -14.09 -14.09
C THR A 43 -38.56 -12.72 -13.98
N VAL A 44 -37.30 -12.69 -13.55
CA VAL A 44 -36.53 -11.44 -13.53
C VAL A 44 -36.40 -10.86 -14.95
N ALA A 45 -36.21 -11.70 -15.98
CA ALA A 45 -36.12 -11.24 -17.37
C ALA A 45 -37.41 -10.57 -17.86
N ASP A 46 -38.56 -11.17 -17.59
CA ASP A 46 -39.86 -10.62 -18.00
C ASP A 46 -40.18 -9.33 -17.24
N TYR A 47 -39.90 -9.28 -15.94
CA TYR A 47 -40.06 -8.05 -15.15
C TYR A 47 -39.19 -6.91 -15.69
N PHE A 48 -37.93 -7.18 -16.05
CA PHE A 48 -37.05 -6.17 -16.64
C PHE A 48 -37.50 -5.73 -18.03
N ALA A 49 -38.08 -6.62 -18.83
CA ALA A 49 -38.68 -6.26 -20.12
C ALA A 49 -39.92 -5.39 -19.98
N LEU A 50 -40.74 -5.61 -18.93
CA LEU A 50 -41.96 -4.84 -18.66
C LEU A 50 -41.68 -3.47 -18.03
N LYS A 51 -40.81 -3.39 -17.03
CA LYS A 51 -40.59 -2.17 -16.23
C LYS A 51 -39.40 -1.34 -16.72
N TYR A 52 -38.43 -1.97 -17.36
CA TYR A 52 -37.16 -1.36 -17.76
C TYR A 52 -36.87 -1.67 -19.23
N LYS A 53 -35.65 -2.13 -19.53
CA LYS A 53 -35.23 -2.56 -20.86
C LYS A 53 -35.14 -4.09 -20.90
N LYS A 54 -35.58 -4.68 -22.00
CA LYS A 54 -35.39 -6.11 -22.29
C LYS A 54 -33.90 -6.48 -22.22
N LEU A 55 -33.60 -7.53 -21.46
CA LEU A 55 -32.26 -8.09 -21.29
C LEU A 55 -31.77 -8.72 -22.60
N GLN A 56 -30.48 -8.56 -22.92
CA GLN A 56 -29.83 -9.16 -24.09
C GLN A 56 -29.32 -10.58 -23.79
N TYR A 57 -28.96 -10.84 -22.53
CA TYR A 57 -28.37 -12.06 -22.03
C TYR A 57 -29.17 -12.63 -20.85
N PRO A 58 -30.47 -12.96 -21.05
CA PRO A 58 -31.34 -13.40 -19.96
C PRO A 58 -30.95 -14.79 -19.39
N HIS A 59 -30.06 -15.53 -20.07
CA HIS A 59 -29.50 -16.80 -19.61
C HIS A 59 -28.39 -16.63 -18.55
N LEU A 60 -27.94 -15.41 -18.30
CA LEU A 60 -26.93 -15.12 -17.28
C LEU A 60 -27.56 -15.14 -15.87
N PRO A 61 -26.82 -15.61 -14.85
CA PRO A 61 -27.31 -15.65 -13.48
C PRO A 61 -27.66 -14.26 -12.95
N CYS A 62 -28.67 -14.18 -12.10
CA CYS A 62 -28.95 -12.98 -11.31
C CYS A 62 -28.04 -12.91 -10.09
N ILE A 63 -27.88 -11.69 -9.56
CA ILE A 63 -27.16 -11.42 -8.31
C ILE A 63 -28.16 -11.17 -7.20
N ASP A 64 -27.94 -11.84 -6.07
CA ASP A 64 -28.64 -11.58 -4.83
C ASP A 64 -28.15 -10.28 -4.20
N ALA A 65 -29.03 -9.29 -4.15
CA ALA A 65 -28.76 -7.96 -3.62
C ALA A 65 -29.46 -7.68 -2.28
N ARG A 66 -30.04 -8.70 -1.63
CA ARG A 66 -30.82 -8.55 -0.39
C ARG A 66 -29.98 -8.02 0.77
N ASN A 67 -30.43 -6.95 1.44
CA ASN A 67 -29.76 -6.35 2.61
C ASN A 67 -30.34 -6.86 3.95
N GLY A 68 -30.17 -8.15 4.26
CA GLY A 68 -30.46 -8.71 5.59
C GLY A 68 -31.93 -9.08 5.84
N GLU A 69 -32.85 -8.54 5.05
CA GLU A 69 -34.25 -9.00 4.99
C GLU A 69 -34.38 -10.13 3.96
N GLU A 70 -34.45 -11.38 4.42
CA GLU A 70 -34.56 -12.55 3.53
C GLU A 70 -35.87 -12.56 2.72
N GLU A 71 -36.93 -11.97 3.27
CA GLU A 71 -38.29 -11.97 2.71
C GLU A 71 -38.49 -11.02 1.53
N ARG A 72 -37.58 -10.06 1.30
CA ARG A 72 -37.69 -9.13 0.18
C ARG A 72 -36.79 -9.58 -0.96
N ALA A 73 -37.35 -10.31 -1.92
CA ALA A 73 -36.60 -10.73 -3.11
C ALA A 73 -36.03 -9.50 -3.85
N GLN A 74 -34.70 -9.38 -3.90
CA GLN A 74 -33.99 -8.33 -4.62
C GLN A 74 -32.95 -9.00 -5.53
N TRP A 75 -33.42 -9.46 -6.67
CA TRP A 75 -32.60 -10.10 -7.69
C TRP A 75 -32.29 -9.12 -8.81
N LEU A 76 -31.01 -9.02 -9.16
CA LEU A 76 -30.54 -8.11 -10.19
C LEU A 76 -29.86 -8.90 -11.32
N PRO A 77 -30.31 -8.76 -12.58
CA PRO A 77 -29.57 -9.29 -13.73
C PRO A 77 -28.15 -8.74 -13.78
N MET A 78 -27.18 -9.55 -14.20
CA MET A 78 -25.79 -9.08 -14.35
C MET A 78 -25.67 -7.88 -15.30
N GLU A 79 -26.48 -7.82 -16.36
CA GLU A 79 -26.54 -6.67 -17.28
C GLU A 79 -26.99 -5.37 -16.63
N ALA A 80 -27.74 -5.45 -15.54
CA ALA A 80 -28.30 -4.28 -14.87
C ALA A 80 -27.32 -3.69 -13.84
N ILE A 81 -26.11 -4.26 -13.74
CA ILE A 81 -25.10 -3.95 -12.74
C ILE A 81 -23.81 -3.52 -13.44
N VAL A 82 -23.24 -2.43 -12.94
CA VAL A 82 -21.87 -2.03 -13.25
C VAL A 82 -21.06 -2.15 -11.96
N GLU A 83 -19.91 -2.79 -12.06
CA GLU A 83 -18.97 -2.91 -10.94
C GLU A 83 -18.63 -1.51 -10.42
N TRP A 84 -18.78 -1.31 -9.11
CA TRP A 84 -18.41 -0.06 -8.47
C TRP A 84 -17.34 -0.36 -7.43
N GLU A 85 -16.12 0.04 -7.81
CA GLU A 85 -14.93 0.26 -6.99
C GLU A 85 -14.02 -0.90 -6.54
N HIS A 86 -12.73 -0.57 -6.69
CA HIS A 86 -11.51 -1.07 -6.05
C HIS A 86 -11.43 -2.57 -5.79
N ALA A 87 -10.67 -3.27 -6.64
CA ALA A 87 -10.20 -4.60 -6.34
C ALA A 87 -9.41 -4.58 -5.01
N MET A 88 -10.07 -4.96 -3.93
CA MET A 88 -9.46 -5.17 -2.60
C MET A 88 -8.64 -6.47 -2.55
N ARG A 89 -8.60 -7.22 -3.66
CA ARG A 89 -7.75 -8.40 -3.78
C ARG A 89 -6.30 -7.94 -3.91
N PRO A 90 -5.37 -8.63 -3.24
CA PRO A 90 -3.95 -8.43 -3.49
C PRO A 90 -3.69 -8.56 -5.00
N LEU A 91 -2.97 -7.60 -5.55
CA LEU A 91 -2.52 -7.66 -6.94
C LEU A 91 -1.59 -8.86 -7.12
N ASP A 92 -1.69 -9.54 -8.28
CA ASP A 92 -0.72 -10.57 -8.64
C ASP A 92 0.67 -9.96 -8.93
N SER A 93 1.71 -10.78 -9.06
CA SER A 93 3.08 -10.29 -9.26
C SER A 93 3.25 -9.47 -10.55
N VAL A 94 2.48 -9.78 -11.59
CA VAL A 94 2.51 -9.06 -12.88
C VAL A 94 1.84 -7.70 -12.74
N GLN A 95 0.67 -7.65 -12.13
CA GLN A 95 -0.08 -6.43 -11.81
C GLN A 95 0.73 -5.52 -10.88
N GLN A 96 1.37 -6.07 -9.84
CA GLN A 96 2.27 -5.32 -8.96
C GLN A 96 3.42 -4.69 -9.75
N ALA A 97 4.06 -5.45 -10.64
CA ALA A 97 5.14 -4.94 -11.49
C ALA A 97 4.65 -3.82 -12.44
N LEU A 98 3.46 -3.98 -13.03
CA LEU A 98 2.86 -2.95 -13.89
C LEU A 98 2.55 -1.67 -13.12
N VAL A 99 1.94 -1.78 -11.93
CA VAL A 99 1.65 -0.64 -11.06
C VAL A 99 2.94 0.04 -10.62
N ALA A 100 3.96 -0.73 -10.22
CA ALA A 100 5.26 -0.19 -9.83
C ALA A 100 5.90 0.58 -11.00
N LYS A 101 5.97 -0.04 -12.18
CA LYS A 101 6.53 0.58 -13.40
C LYS A 101 5.79 1.86 -13.77
N LYS A 102 4.45 1.87 -13.66
CA LYS A 102 3.61 3.04 -13.96
C LYS A 102 3.71 4.14 -12.88
N SER A 103 4.04 3.76 -11.65
CA SER A 103 4.18 4.68 -10.51
C SER A 103 5.59 5.28 -10.40
N ILE A 104 6.59 4.71 -11.07
CA ILE A 104 7.94 5.29 -11.13
C ILE A 104 7.92 6.50 -12.06
N VAL A 105 8.21 7.67 -11.51
CA VAL A 105 8.40 8.92 -12.24
C VAL A 105 9.58 9.65 -11.59
N LYS A 106 10.40 10.31 -12.40
CA LYS A 106 11.53 11.09 -11.90
C LYS A 106 11.04 12.28 -11.06
N SER A 107 11.86 12.74 -10.12
CA SER A 107 11.46 13.78 -9.14
C SER A 107 11.05 15.11 -9.80
N ASP A 108 11.73 15.50 -10.88
CA ASP A 108 11.40 16.68 -11.70
C ASP A 108 10.04 16.52 -12.41
N GLN A 109 9.81 15.37 -13.05
CA GLN A 109 8.55 15.06 -13.70
C GLN A 109 7.39 14.99 -12.68
N ARG A 110 7.63 14.39 -11.51
CA ARG A 110 6.68 14.33 -10.39
C ARG A 110 6.29 15.73 -9.92
N TYR A 111 7.23 16.67 -9.84
CA TYR A 111 6.98 18.08 -9.53
C TYR A 111 6.01 18.71 -10.53
N TYR A 112 6.28 18.59 -11.84
CA TYR A 112 5.42 19.17 -12.87
C TYR A 112 4.01 18.55 -12.89
N GLN A 113 3.90 17.23 -12.66
CA GLN A 113 2.61 16.56 -12.55
C GLN A 113 1.77 17.13 -11.41
N ILE A 114 2.36 17.32 -10.22
CA ILE A 114 1.65 17.88 -9.07
C ILE A 114 1.24 19.33 -9.35
N MET A 115 2.15 20.15 -9.91
CA MET A 115 1.83 21.54 -10.24
C MET A 115 0.71 21.66 -11.26
N ASN A 116 0.72 20.82 -12.29
CA ASN A 116 -0.35 20.80 -13.28
C ASN A 116 -1.72 20.47 -12.65
N ILE A 117 -1.77 19.48 -11.74
CA ILE A 117 -2.99 19.13 -11.01
C ILE A 117 -3.48 20.30 -10.15
N ILE A 118 -2.58 21.00 -9.46
CA ILE A 118 -2.90 22.16 -8.61
C ILE A 118 -3.48 23.30 -9.46
N HIS A 119 -2.85 23.62 -10.59
CA HIS A 119 -3.29 24.68 -11.49
C HIS A 119 -4.63 24.36 -12.16
N GLN A 120 -4.83 23.12 -12.63
CA GLN A 120 -6.10 22.71 -13.26
C GLN A 120 -7.29 22.75 -12.30
N ARG A 121 -7.07 22.41 -11.03
CA ARG A 121 -8.16 22.30 -10.05
C ARG A 121 -8.69 23.65 -9.56
N ASN A 122 -7.92 24.73 -9.76
CA ASN A 122 -8.28 26.10 -9.40
C ASN A 122 -8.93 26.21 -8.01
N TRP A 123 -8.26 25.70 -6.97
CA TRP A 123 -8.78 25.54 -5.62
C TRP A 123 -9.43 26.81 -5.04
N ASN A 124 -8.86 27.99 -5.32
CA ASN A 124 -9.38 29.26 -4.81
C ASN A 124 -10.73 29.67 -5.43
N SER A 125 -11.17 28.99 -6.49
CA SER A 125 -12.52 29.14 -7.06
C SER A 125 -13.57 28.25 -6.41
N ASP A 126 -13.17 27.27 -5.60
CA ASP A 126 -14.07 26.31 -4.97
C ASP A 126 -15.01 26.99 -3.96
N ARG A 127 -16.31 26.69 -4.07
CA ARG A 127 -17.36 27.34 -3.27
C ARG A 127 -17.21 27.09 -1.77
N TYR A 128 -16.76 25.90 -1.38
CA TYR A 128 -16.64 25.52 0.02
C TYR A 128 -15.40 26.14 0.65
N LEU A 129 -14.27 26.15 -0.09
CA LEU A 129 -13.06 26.82 0.38
C LEU A 129 -13.28 28.32 0.56
N LYS A 130 -14.00 28.96 -0.36
CA LYS A 130 -14.42 30.36 -0.20
C LYS A 130 -15.31 30.58 1.01
N ALA A 131 -16.32 29.73 1.23
CA ALA A 131 -17.19 29.84 2.40
C ALA A 131 -16.45 29.69 3.73
N LEU A 132 -15.34 28.95 3.73
CA LEU A 132 -14.46 28.76 4.89
C LEU A 132 -13.30 29.78 4.98
N ASN A 133 -13.24 30.76 4.06
CA ASN A 133 -12.12 31.71 3.95
C ASN A 133 -10.73 31.04 3.85
N ILE A 134 -10.66 29.87 3.20
CA ILE A 134 -9.42 29.13 2.96
C ILE A 134 -8.89 29.50 1.58
N GLN A 135 -7.61 29.89 1.52
CA GLN A 135 -6.89 30.14 0.28
C GLN A 135 -5.70 29.18 0.17
N VAL A 136 -5.52 28.61 -1.01
CA VAL A 136 -4.40 27.72 -1.35
C VAL A 136 -3.40 28.50 -2.18
N ASN A 137 -2.13 28.50 -1.78
CA ASN A 137 -1.04 29.02 -2.60
C ASN A 137 -0.80 28.08 -3.79
N THR A 138 -1.18 28.50 -4.99
CA THR A 138 -1.13 27.68 -6.21
C THR A 138 0.07 27.90 -7.12
N PRO A 139 0.71 29.10 -7.22
CA PRO A 139 1.81 29.31 -8.16
C PRO A 139 3.06 28.48 -7.89
N GLU A 140 3.36 28.17 -6.61
CA GLU A 140 4.55 27.43 -6.26
C GLU A 140 4.42 26.58 -4.99
N MET A 141 5.28 25.57 -4.88
CA MET A 141 5.38 24.68 -3.73
C MET A 141 6.10 25.43 -2.61
N LEU A 142 5.78 25.05 -1.37
CA LEU A 142 6.47 25.57 -0.20
C LEU A 142 7.99 25.34 -0.33
N LYS A 143 8.75 26.44 -0.32
CA LYS A 143 10.21 26.41 -0.33
C LYS A 143 10.71 26.33 1.11
N ILE A 144 11.55 25.33 1.38
CA ILE A 144 12.13 25.09 2.70
C ILE A 144 13.66 25.12 2.57
N ARG A 145 14.33 25.86 3.46
CA ARG A 145 15.79 25.84 3.54
C ARG A 145 16.25 24.49 4.10
N ALA A 146 16.83 23.66 3.25
CA ALA A 146 17.39 22.37 3.62
C ALA A 146 18.90 22.46 3.95
N ARG A 147 19.44 21.40 4.57
CA ARG A 147 20.88 21.21 4.79
C ARG A 147 21.31 19.87 4.22
N ILE A 148 22.47 19.85 3.58
CA ILE A 148 23.15 18.61 3.20
C ILE A 148 24.10 18.26 4.34
N LEU A 149 23.84 17.16 5.03
CA LEU A 149 24.71 16.70 6.11
C LEU A 149 26.01 16.13 5.51
N PRO A 150 27.18 16.38 6.15
CA PRO A 150 28.43 15.78 5.70
C PRO A 150 28.33 14.25 5.78
N PRO A 151 28.82 13.53 4.76
CA PRO A 151 28.79 12.07 4.78
C PRO A 151 29.64 11.52 5.93
N PRO A 152 29.21 10.43 6.59
CA PRO A 152 30.04 9.75 7.57
C PRO A 152 31.24 9.10 6.90
N GLN A 153 32.33 8.97 7.67
CA GLN A 153 33.50 8.20 7.27
C GLN A 153 33.35 6.74 7.70
N ILE A 154 33.71 5.82 6.80
CA ILE A 154 33.67 4.38 7.07
C ILE A 154 35.09 3.86 7.15
N THR A 155 35.42 3.20 8.26
CA THR A 155 36.75 2.63 8.49
C THR A 155 36.72 1.12 8.27
N TYR A 156 37.70 0.60 7.54
CA TYR A 156 38.01 -0.82 7.34
C TYR A 156 39.39 -1.16 7.92
N ARG A 157 39.64 -2.43 8.25
CA ARG A 157 40.96 -2.91 8.70
C ARG A 157 41.70 -3.59 7.55
N LYS A 158 42.95 -3.19 7.31
CA LYS A 158 43.85 -3.81 6.32
C LYS A 158 44.62 -5.00 6.91
N GLN A 159 45.09 -5.89 6.04
CA GLN A 159 45.91 -7.07 6.37
C GLN A 159 47.24 -6.77 7.11
N ASN A 160 47.59 -5.49 7.32
CA ASN A 160 48.77 -5.04 8.08
C ASN A 160 48.40 -4.24 9.35
N ASN A 161 47.20 -4.42 9.92
CA ASN A 161 46.66 -3.63 11.04
C ASN A 161 46.52 -2.11 10.79
N GLN A 162 46.67 -1.65 9.55
CA GLN A 162 46.40 -0.26 9.18
C GLN A 162 44.92 -0.06 8.88
N ASN A 163 44.35 1.04 9.36
CA ASN A 163 42.96 1.41 9.07
C ASN A 163 42.87 2.13 7.72
N VAL A 164 41.88 1.78 6.91
CA VAL A 164 41.55 2.47 5.65
C VAL A 164 40.24 3.21 5.84
N VAL A 165 40.23 4.51 5.58
CA VAL A 165 39.02 5.35 5.64
C VAL A 165 38.46 5.52 4.23
N GLU A 166 37.21 5.14 4.05
CA GLU A 166 36.44 5.34 2.83
C GLU A 166 35.49 6.53 2.96
N HIS A 167 35.37 7.27 1.86
CA HIS A 167 34.50 8.43 1.75
C HIS A 167 33.19 8.04 1.05
N VAL A 168 32.08 8.29 1.73
CA VAL A 168 30.74 8.10 1.14
C VAL A 168 30.45 9.27 0.20
N SER A 169 30.08 8.95 -1.04
CA SER A 169 29.66 9.93 -2.06
C SER A 169 28.28 9.57 -2.58
N LEU A 170 27.37 10.55 -2.59
CA LEU A 170 25.97 10.37 -3.02
C LEU A 170 25.28 9.17 -2.34
N GLY A 171 25.56 8.96 -1.05
CA GLY A 171 25.02 7.84 -0.26
C GLY A 171 25.59 6.46 -0.60
N LYS A 172 26.70 6.39 -1.35
CA LYS A 172 27.34 5.14 -1.78
C LYS A 172 28.82 5.13 -1.41
N TRP A 173 29.35 3.94 -1.14
CA TRP A 173 30.78 3.69 -0.99
C TRP A 173 31.10 2.30 -1.57
N LYS A 174 32.37 2.05 -1.87
CA LYS A 174 32.84 0.73 -2.32
C LYS A 174 33.53 0.02 -1.16
N ILE A 175 33.45 -1.30 -1.16
CA ILE A 175 34.16 -2.16 -0.20
C ILE A 175 35.43 -2.65 -0.90
N ARG A 176 36.61 -2.49 -0.28
CA ARG A 176 37.90 -2.84 -0.89
C ARG A 176 38.41 -4.22 -0.47
N ASN A 177 37.60 -5.26 -0.69
CA ASN A 177 37.95 -6.65 -0.39
C ASN A 177 38.47 -6.92 1.04
N GLN A 178 38.09 -6.10 2.02
CA GLN A 178 38.59 -6.12 3.39
C GLN A 178 37.47 -5.85 4.38
N PHE A 179 37.47 -6.59 5.49
CA PHE A 179 36.55 -6.42 6.62
C PHE A 179 37.33 -5.96 7.86
N CYS A 180 36.68 -5.23 8.78
CA CYS A 180 37.29 -4.84 10.06
C CYS A 180 37.69 -6.03 10.94
N SER A 181 36.87 -7.08 10.94
CA SER A 181 37.11 -8.31 11.68
C SER A 181 36.44 -9.47 10.95
N THR A 182 37.20 -10.55 10.74
CA THR A 182 36.71 -11.81 10.20
C THR A 182 37.05 -12.94 11.17
N PRO A 183 36.05 -13.74 11.58
CA PRO A 183 36.33 -14.92 12.38
C PRO A 183 36.96 -16.06 11.57
N ILE A 184 36.55 -16.23 10.30
CA ILE A 184 36.88 -17.44 9.50
C ILE A 184 37.15 -17.15 7.99
N ILE A 185 36.72 -16.00 7.43
CA ILE A 185 36.76 -15.77 5.98
C ILE A 185 38.13 -15.22 5.54
N ASN A 186 38.87 -16.02 4.76
CA ASN A 186 40.22 -15.69 4.28
C ASN A 186 40.28 -15.22 2.82
N LYS A 187 39.31 -15.62 1.98
CA LYS A 187 39.14 -15.17 0.59
C LYS A 187 37.66 -15.18 0.23
N TRP A 188 37.23 -14.26 -0.61
CA TRP A 188 35.86 -14.21 -1.07
C TRP A 188 35.74 -13.51 -2.43
N ASP A 189 34.86 -14.05 -3.28
CA ASP A 189 34.64 -13.54 -4.64
C ASP A 189 33.30 -12.80 -4.79
N VAL A 190 32.38 -12.95 -3.82
CA VAL A 190 31.04 -12.36 -3.85
C VAL A 190 30.86 -11.36 -2.70
N GLU A 191 31.07 -10.08 -2.99
CA GLU A 191 31.07 -8.96 -2.02
C GLU A 191 29.87 -8.95 -1.05
N ASN A 192 28.66 -8.92 -1.60
CA ASN A 192 27.43 -8.77 -0.79
C ASN A 192 27.12 -10.01 0.05
N LEU A 193 27.38 -11.20 -0.50
CA LEU A 193 27.16 -12.45 0.23
C LEU A 193 28.16 -12.56 1.40
N SER A 194 29.42 -12.20 1.14
CA SER A 194 30.50 -12.30 2.13
C SER A 194 30.28 -11.39 3.31
N GLN A 195 29.76 -10.18 3.09
CA GLN A 195 29.34 -9.29 4.18
C GLN A 195 28.28 -9.91 5.08
N LYS A 196 27.27 -10.58 4.49
CA LYS A 196 26.19 -11.23 5.24
C LYS A 196 26.70 -12.41 6.05
N ILE A 197 27.58 -13.22 5.47
CA ILE A 197 28.22 -14.34 6.17
C ILE A 197 29.06 -13.80 7.32
N ASN A 198 29.92 -12.82 7.06
CA ASN A 198 30.81 -12.24 8.07
C ASN A 198 30.03 -11.71 9.28
N THR A 199 28.96 -10.95 9.06
CA THR A 199 28.09 -10.47 10.16
C THR A 199 27.43 -11.60 10.94
N LYS A 200 26.96 -12.66 10.26
CA LYS A 200 26.31 -13.81 10.93
C LYS A 200 27.23 -14.62 11.82
N ILE A 201 28.53 -14.64 11.51
CA ILE A 201 29.53 -15.34 12.32
C ILE A 201 30.16 -14.44 13.39
N GLY A 202 29.67 -13.21 13.57
CA GLY A 202 30.18 -12.25 14.57
C GLY A 202 31.33 -11.36 14.09
N GLY A 203 31.59 -11.33 12.79
CA GLY A 203 32.55 -10.43 12.16
C GLY A 203 32.01 -9.01 11.98
N ILE A 204 32.92 -8.04 11.86
CA ILE A 204 32.61 -6.63 11.63
C ILE A 204 33.05 -6.26 10.21
N ASN A 205 32.12 -5.80 9.38
CA ASN A 205 32.43 -5.41 8.00
C ASN A 205 33.17 -4.08 7.95
N GLY A 206 32.57 -3.02 8.51
CA GLY A 206 33.13 -1.67 8.58
C GLY A 206 32.60 -0.94 9.81
N ILE A 207 33.34 0.06 10.29
CA ILE A 207 32.96 0.88 11.45
C ILE A 207 32.71 2.31 10.99
N VAL A 208 31.58 2.87 11.38
CA VAL A 208 31.29 4.29 11.20
C VAL A 208 31.93 5.07 12.34
N ASN A 209 32.62 6.16 12.03
CA ASN A 209 33.11 7.05 13.08
C ASN A 209 31.94 7.87 13.67
N LEU A 210 31.39 7.39 14.78
CA LEU A 210 30.25 8.00 15.46
C LEU A 210 30.64 9.17 16.36
N LYS A 211 31.90 9.32 16.75
CA LYS A 211 32.33 10.36 17.69
C LYS A 211 32.00 11.76 17.19
N THR A 212 32.31 12.04 15.92
CA THR A 212 32.02 13.34 15.31
C THR A 212 30.52 13.61 15.18
N ALA A 213 29.71 12.56 14.98
CA ALA A 213 28.26 12.70 14.85
C ALA A 213 27.58 12.87 16.22
N LEU A 214 28.03 12.14 17.24
CA LEU A 214 27.41 12.10 18.55
C LEU A 214 27.88 13.21 19.48
N SER A 215 29.07 13.80 19.26
CA SER A 215 29.56 14.95 20.03
C SER A 215 28.64 16.17 19.92
N GLN A 216 27.77 16.24 18.91
CA GLN A 216 26.75 17.28 18.77
C GLN A 216 25.55 17.08 19.71
N ILE A 217 25.37 15.87 20.22
CA ILE A 217 24.17 15.45 20.97
C ILE A 217 24.53 15.21 22.43
N SER A 218 25.70 14.64 22.71
CA SER A 218 26.12 14.32 24.07
C SER A 218 27.64 14.31 24.23
N ASN A 219 28.09 14.68 25.42
CA ASN A 219 29.50 14.65 25.82
C ASN A 219 29.93 13.27 26.39
N THR A 220 29.03 12.29 26.42
CA THR A 220 29.36 10.91 26.86
C THR A 220 29.71 10.02 25.67
N ASP A 221 30.76 9.23 25.86
CA ASP A 221 31.17 8.16 24.94
C ASP A 221 30.35 6.87 25.09
N ARG A 222 29.38 6.84 26.01
CA ARG A 222 28.47 5.71 26.24
C ARG A 222 27.09 6.01 25.69
N PHE A 223 26.69 5.25 24.68
CA PHE A 223 25.39 5.30 24.03
C PHE A 223 24.96 3.89 23.62
N MET A 224 23.65 3.70 23.48
CA MET A 224 23.05 2.49 22.94
C MET A 224 21.94 2.90 21.99
N PHE A 225 21.93 2.31 20.78
CA PHE A 225 20.86 2.53 19.81
C PHE A 225 19.83 1.43 19.93
N PHE A 226 18.55 1.82 19.93
CA PHE A 226 17.42 0.92 19.81
C PHE A 226 16.68 1.18 18.51
N GLY A 227 16.33 0.10 17.80
CA GLY A 227 15.40 0.13 16.68
C GLY A 227 14.16 -0.66 17.07
N VAL A 228 12.96 -0.09 16.86
CA VAL A 228 11.69 -0.72 17.17
C VAL A 228 10.80 -0.67 15.94
N ASP A 229 10.22 -1.82 15.59
CA ASP A 229 9.26 -1.92 14.49
C ASP A 229 8.10 -2.86 14.86
N ALA A 230 6.93 -2.62 14.27
CA ALA A 230 5.77 -3.49 14.38
C ALA A 230 5.24 -3.80 12.98
N THR A 231 5.25 -5.07 12.61
CA THR A 231 4.75 -5.54 11.32
C THR A 231 3.38 -6.19 11.49
N HIS A 232 2.38 -5.66 10.78
CA HIS A 232 1.05 -6.25 10.68
C HIS A 232 0.93 -7.07 9.40
N THR A 233 0.22 -8.20 9.47
CA THR A 233 -0.02 -9.00 8.27
C THR A 233 -1.18 -8.43 7.46
N THR A 234 -1.01 -8.34 6.14
CA THR A 234 -2.06 -7.89 5.20
C THR A 234 -3.05 -8.99 4.80
N SER A 235 -2.92 -10.20 5.35
CA SER A 235 -3.78 -11.33 5.00
C SER A 235 -5.14 -11.26 5.71
N SER A 236 -6.20 -11.67 5.01
CA SER A 236 -7.56 -11.84 5.56
C SER A 236 -7.67 -12.85 6.71
N ARG A 237 -6.60 -13.60 7.00
CA ARG A 237 -6.50 -14.50 8.16
C ARG A 237 -6.01 -13.71 9.37
N LYS A 238 -6.68 -13.85 10.52
CA LYS A 238 -6.24 -13.32 11.82
C LYS A 238 -4.86 -13.90 12.17
N ARG A 239 -3.78 -13.21 11.79
CA ARG A 239 -2.42 -13.50 12.24
C ARG A 239 -2.00 -12.45 13.27
N PRO A 240 -1.21 -12.83 14.29
CA PRO A 240 -0.72 -11.87 15.26
C PRO A 240 0.17 -10.83 14.58
N SER A 241 0.22 -9.66 15.20
CA SER A 241 1.21 -8.65 14.84
C SER A 241 2.54 -9.02 15.47
N ILE A 242 3.65 -8.74 14.78
CA ILE A 242 4.99 -9.02 15.30
C ILE A 242 5.65 -7.69 15.65
N ALA A 243 6.01 -7.52 16.91
CA ALA A 243 6.87 -6.43 17.37
C ALA A 243 8.32 -6.91 17.44
N ALA A 244 9.24 -6.11 16.90
CA ALA A 244 10.67 -6.38 16.91
C ALA A 244 11.41 -5.22 17.58
N ILE A 245 12.33 -5.55 18.48
CA ILE A 245 13.24 -4.60 19.11
C ILE A 245 14.67 -5.08 18.85
N VAL A 246 15.53 -4.17 18.38
CA VAL A 246 16.98 -4.41 18.29
C VAL A 246 17.73 -3.41 19.14
N GLY A 247 18.83 -3.82 19.76
CA GLY A 247 19.67 -2.97 20.61
C GLY A 247 21.15 -3.17 20.30
N SER A 248 21.92 -2.09 20.16
CA SER A 248 23.37 -2.18 19.89
C SER A 248 24.12 -2.73 21.11
N CYS A 249 25.02 -3.70 20.91
CA CYS A 249 25.69 -4.41 22.00
C CYS A 249 27.17 -4.05 22.18
N ASN A 250 27.73 -3.17 21.34
CA ASN A 250 29.12 -2.78 21.41
C ASN A 250 29.33 -1.28 21.09
N PRO A 251 30.44 -0.66 21.54
CA PRO A 251 30.68 0.78 21.34
C PRO A 251 30.75 1.23 19.87
N SER A 252 31.11 0.33 18.95
CA SER A 252 31.13 0.61 17.52
C SER A 252 29.74 0.52 16.87
N CYS A 253 28.72 0.12 17.64
CA CYS A 253 27.34 -0.13 17.20
C CYS A 253 27.26 -0.98 15.93
N SER A 254 28.12 -2.00 15.85
CA SER A 254 28.21 -2.93 14.72
C SER A 254 27.56 -4.28 15.02
N HIS A 255 27.31 -4.58 16.29
CA HIS A 255 26.58 -5.76 16.75
C HIS A 255 25.26 -5.36 17.39
N TYR A 256 24.21 -6.13 17.11
CA TYR A 256 22.88 -5.93 17.66
C TYR A 256 22.31 -7.24 18.18
N ALA A 257 21.67 -7.17 19.34
CA ALA A 257 20.77 -8.23 19.83
C ALA A 257 19.34 -7.90 19.40
N ALA A 258 18.52 -8.93 19.20
CA ALA A 258 17.13 -8.79 18.77
C ALA A 258 16.19 -9.52 19.74
N CYS A 259 15.03 -8.92 19.99
CA CYS A 259 13.91 -9.51 20.70
C CYS A 259 12.65 -9.39 19.83
N LEU A 260 11.87 -10.47 19.76
CA LEU A 260 10.63 -10.55 19.00
C LEU A 260 9.49 -10.90 19.93
N CYS A 261 8.34 -10.25 19.73
CA CYS A 261 7.13 -10.51 20.49
C CYS A 261 5.93 -10.61 19.56
N GLU A 262 5.15 -11.67 19.70
CA GLU A 262 3.87 -11.81 19.03
C GLU A 262 2.77 -11.15 19.88
N ARG A 263 1.98 -10.29 19.25
CA ARG A 263 0.81 -9.67 19.88
C ARG A 263 -0.44 -10.11 19.13
N LYS A 264 -1.28 -10.91 19.82
CA LYS A 264 -2.60 -11.33 19.34
C LYS A 264 -3.61 -10.19 19.42
#